data_AF-B5CZZ0-F1
#
_entry.id   AF-B5CZZ0-F1
#
_cell.length_a   1.000
_cell.length_b   1.000
_cell.length_c   1.000
_cell.angle_alpha   90.00
_cell.angle_beta   90.00
_cell.angle_gamma   90.00
#
_symmetry.space_group_name_H-M   'P 1'
#
loop_
_entity.id
_entity.type
_entity.pdbx_description
1 polymer ?
#
loop_
_entity_poly.entity_id
_entity_poly.type
_entity_poly.pdbx_seq_one_letter_code
_entity_poly.pdbx_strand_id
1 'polypeptide(L)'
;MKKILLVALVAMLGMQPADAQRKGGNTRTPEQMVEKLDEKLNLTDEQEKQITTLYTDFFKQELSREERRTAMQELNKKIEALLTDEQKTAFEQMKKERPQRKR
;
A
#
# COMPACT_ATOMS: atom_id res chain seq x y z
N MET A 1 -8.26 -6.67 21.29
CA MET A 1 -7.63 -7.24 22.51
C MET A 1 -6.46 -8.13 22.09
N LYS A 2 -5.31 -7.95 22.77
CA LYS A 2 -4.01 -8.61 22.61
C LYS A 2 -3.23 -8.30 21.32
N LYS A 3 -2.38 -7.28 21.43
CA LYS A 3 -1.16 -7.10 20.63
C LYS A 3 -0.20 -8.22 21.00
N ILE A 4 0.21 -9.05 20.04
CA ILE A 4 1.35 -9.94 20.20
C ILE A 4 2.44 -9.41 19.26
N LEU A 5 3.35 -8.64 19.84
CA LEU A 5 4.67 -8.37 19.30
C LEU A 5 5.41 -9.72 19.18
N LEU A 6 5.65 -10.19 17.96
CA LEU A 6 6.59 -11.27 17.69
C LEU A 6 7.57 -10.82 16.61
N VAL A 7 8.61 -10.13 17.07
CA VAL A 7 9.90 -10.09 16.38
C VAL A 7 10.50 -11.49 16.52
N ALA A 8 10.41 -12.29 15.46
CA ALA A 8 11.07 -13.60 15.38
C ALA A 8 11.95 -13.64 14.13
N LEU A 9 13.21 -13.33 14.36
CA LEU A 9 14.34 -13.60 13.48
C LEU A 9 14.57 -15.12 13.45
N VAL A 10 14.21 -15.79 12.35
CA VAL A 10 14.71 -17.14 12.04
C VAL A 10 15.11 -17.19 10.56
N ALA A 11 16.38 -17.52 10.39
CA ALA A 11 17.04 -17.70 9.13
C ALA A 11 16.73 -19.07 8.49
N MET A 12 16.94 -19.10 7.17
CA MET A 12 17.29 -20.25 6.31
C MET A 12 16.20 -21.04 5.57
N LEU A 13 16.24 -20.81 4.24
CA LEU A 13 16.42 -21.80 3.17
C LEU A 13 15.23 -22.70 2.77
N GLY A 14 14.53 -22.25 1.73
CA GLY A 14 13.93 -23.10 0.71
C GLY A 14 14.06 -22.43 -0.65
N MET A 15 14.97 -22.93 -1.49
CA MET A 15 15.09 -22.53 -2.91
C MET A 15 13.75 -22.74 -3.62
N GLN A 16 13.20 -21.68 -4.20
CA GLN A 16 12.31 -21.76 -5.36
C GLN A 16 12.97 -20.95 -6.48
N PRO A 17 12.96 -21.46 -7.73
CA PRO A 17 13.69 -20.84 -8.82
C PRO A 17 13.16 -19.42 -9.03
N ALA A 18 14.11 -18.49 -9.04
CA ALA A 18 13.89 -17.13 -9.44
C ALA A 18 13.37 -17.11 -10.89
N ASP A 19 12.09 -16.81 -11.06
CA ASP A 19 11.57 -16.18 -12.29
C ASP A 19 12.09 -14.73 -12.34
N ALA A 20 13.42 -14.62 -12.43
CA ALA A 20 14.13 -13.41 -12.76
C ALA A 20 14.24 -13.31 -14.29
N GLN A 21 13.11 -13.17 -14.99
CA GLN A 21 13.15 -12.69 -16.37
C GLN A 21 11.85 -11.99 -16.79
N ARG A 22 11.76 -10.68 -16.50
CA ARG A 22 11.48 -9.65 -17.51
C ARG A 22 11.60 -8.24 -16.91
N LYS A 23 12.68 -7.58 -17.31
CA LYS A 23 12.92 -6.13 -17.36
C LYS A 23 11.62 -5.31 -17.47
N GLY A 24 11.28 -4.50 -16.46
CA GLY A 24 10.29 -3.42 -16.61
C GLY A 24 9.37 -3.18 -15.41
N GLY A 25 9.83 -2.38 -14.43
CA GLY A 25 8.97 -1.73 -13.43
C GLY A 25 8.35 -2.67 -12.39
N ASN A 26 8.81 -2.56 -11.14
CA ASN A 26 8.20 -3.22 -9.99
C ASN A 26 6.77 -2.68 -9.75
N THR A 27 5.80 -3.12 -10.55
CA THR A 27 4.39 -2.77 -10.37
C THR A 27 3.93 -3.45 -9.09
N ARG A 28 3.83 -2.65 -8.03
CA ARG A 28 3.39 -3.05 -6.69
C ARG A 28 1.97 -3.61 -6.77
N THR A 29 1.71 -4.76 -6.15
CA THR A 29 0.35 -5.33 -6.11
C THR A 29 -0.54 -4.55 -5.14
N PRO A 30 -1.89 -4.60 -5.27
CA PRO A 30 -2.82 -4.03 -4.30
C PRO A 30 -2.53 -4.48 -2.86
N GLU A 31 -2.28 -5.77 -2.67
CA GLU A 31 -1.99 -6.40 -1.38
C GLU A 31 -0.70 -5.82 -0.76
N GLN A 32 0.38 -5.72 -1.53
CA GLN A 32 1.65 -5.12 -1.07
C GLN A 32 1.53 -3.63 -0.74
N MET A 33 0.54 -2.94 -1.30
CA MET A 33 0.25 -1.55 -0.96
C MET A 33 -0.47 -1.46 0.38
N VAL A 34 -1.47 -2.33 0.59
CA VAL A 34 -2.26 -2.42 1.83
C VAL A 34 -1.40 -2.86 3.00
N GLU A 35 -0.59 -3.91 2.83
CA GLU A 35 0.33 -4.42 3.86
C GLU A 35 1.22 -3.31 4.42
N LYS A 36 1.75 -2.44 3.55
CA LYS A 36 2.59 -1.30 3.99
C LYS A 36 1.82 -0.16 4.63
N LEU A 37 0.53 -0.05 4.34
CA LEU A 37 -0.35 0.87 5.06
C LEU A 37 -0.69 0.29 6.43
N ASP A 38 -0.95 -1.02 6.50
CA ASP A 38 -1.22 -1.71 7.76
C ASP A 38 -0.05 -1.64 8.73
N GLU A 39 1.17 -1.98 8.29
CA GLU A 39 2.39 -1.89 9.09
C GLU A 39 2.57 -0.53 9.79
N LYS A 40 2.06 0.55 9.18
CA LYS A 40 2.22 1.92 9.66
C LYS A 40 0.99 2.49 10.36
N LEU A 41 -0.21 2.09 9.95
CA LEU A 41 -1.47 2.63 10.44
C LEU A 41 -2.18 1.69 11.40
N ASN A 42 -1.73 0.43 11.52
CA ASN A 42 -2.39 -0.66 12.22
C ASN A 42 -3.88 -0.69 11.82
N LEU A 43 -4.13 -1.02 10.56
CA LEU A 43 -5.47 -1.09 9.99
C LEU A 43 -6.24 -2.25 10.65
N THR A 44 -7.57 -2.16 10.61
CA THR A 44 -8.41 -3.31 10.97
C THR A 44 -8.58 -4.22 9.77
N ASP A 45 -8.85 -5.51 9.99
CA ASP A 45 -9.14 -6.49 8.91
C ASP A 45 -10.23 -6.00 7.94
N GLU A 46 -11.18 -5.21 8.44
CA GLU A 46 -12.24 -4.62 7.63
C GLU A 46 -11.73 -3.45 6.77
N GLN A 47 -10.91 -2.56 7.35
CA GLN A 47 -10.26 -1.47 6.60
C GLN A 47 -9.33 -2.03 5.52
N GLU A 48 -8.56 -3.07 5.82
CA GLU A 48 -7.67 -3.73 4.85
C GLU A 48 -8.42 -4.27 3.64
N LYS A 49 -9.52 -4.99 3.86
CA LYS A 49 -10.36 -5.53 2.77
C LYS A 49 -10.93 -4.43 1.90
N GLN A 50 -11.41 -3.35 2.51
CA GLN A 50 -11.96 -2.20 1.77
C GLN A 50 -10.87 -1.49 0.97
N ILE A 51 -9.71 -1.22 1.57
CA ILE A 51 -8.58 -0.56 0.90
C ILE A 51 -8.00 -1.45 -0.21
N THR A 52 -7.94 -2.76 -0.01
CA THR A 52 -7.50 -3.73 -1.04
C THR A 52 -8.43 -3.71 -2.24
N THR A 53 -9.74 -3.64 -2.02
CA THR A 53 -10.74 -3.52 -3.09
C THR A 53 -10.54 -2.21 -3.86
N LEU A 54 -10.37 -1.10 -3.15
CA LEU A 54 -10.14 0.21 -3.76
C LEU A 54 -8.86 0.24 -4.62
N TYR A 55 -7.76 -0.35 -4.15
CA TYR A 55 -6.54 -0.48 -4.95
C TYR A 55 -6.75 -1.41 -6.13
N THR A 56 -7.37 -2.57 -5.93
CA THR A 56 -7.65 -3.54 -7.00
C THR A 56 -8.42 -2.89 -8.14
N ASP A 57 -9.47 -2.13 -7.82
CA ASP A 57 -10.26 -1.43 -8.83
C ASP A 57 -9.45 -0.33 -9.51
N PHE A 58 -8.65 0.43 -8.77
CA PHE A 58 -7.75 1.44 -9.34
C PHE A 58 -6.71 0.83 -10.30
N PHE A 59 -6.15 -0.34 -9.99
CA PHE A 59 -5.17 -1.01 -10.84
C PHE A 59 -5.79 -1.65 -12.10
N LYS A 60 -7.08 -2.02 -12.05
CA LYS A 60 -7.83 -2.48 -13.24
C LYS A 60 -8.12 -1.35 -14.22
N GLN A 61 -8.15 -0.10 -13.76
CA GLN A 61 -8.39 1.05 -14.64
C GLN A 61 -7.16 1.36 -15.50
N GLU A 62 -7.32 1.28 -16.81
CA GLU A 62 -6.33 1.75 -17.78
C GLU A 62 -6.44 3.28 -17.93
N LEU A 63 -5.82 4.01 -17.00
CA LEU A 63 -5.81 5.48 -17.01
C LEU A 63 -4.54 6.03 -17.67
N SER A 64 -4.70 7.14 -18.41
CA SER A 64 -3.55 7.92 -18.89
C SER A 64 -2.72 8.45 -17.72
N ARG A 65 -1.46 8.83 -17.97
CA ARG A 65 -0.55 9.34 -16.93
C ARG A 65 -1.12 10.56 -16.19
N GLU A 66 -1.89 11.40 -16.89
CA GLU A 66 -2.52 12.59 -16.32
C GLU A 66 -3.72 12.22 -15.46
N GLU A 67 -4.63 11.42 -15.99
CA GLU A 67 -5.81 10.91 -15.29
C GLU A 67 -5.44 10.10 -14.05
N ARG A 68 -4.36 9.30 -14.14
CA ARG A 68 -3.84 8.50 -13.03
C ARG A 68 -3.44 9.36 -11.84
N ARG A 69 -3.00 10.60 -12.03
CA ARG A 69 -2.69 11.51 -10.92
C ARG A 69 -3.95 11.91 -10.18
N THR A 70 -4.97 12.32 -10.92
CA THR A 70 -6.27 12.72 -10.36
C THR A 70 -6.95 11.53 -9.68
N ALA A 71 -7.00 10.38 -10.34
CA ALA A 71 -7.58 9.17 -9.77
C ALA A 71 -6.82 8.67 -8.53
N MET A 72 -5.49 8.86 -8.47
CA MET A 72 -4.73 8.56 -7.25
C MET A 72 -5.06 9.53 -6.11
N GLN A 73 -5.32 10.81 -6.40
CA GLN A 73 -5.77 11.76 -5.38
C GLN A 73 -7.17 11.40 -4.86
N GLU A 74 -8.08 11.00 -5.74
CA GLU A 74 -9.41 10.52 -5.36
C GLU A 74 -9.35 9.23 -4.54
N LEU A 75 -8.50 8.28 -4.95
CA LEU A 75 -8.25 7.06 -4.19
C LEU A 75 -7.75 7.36 -2.78
N ASN A 76 -6.78 8.28 -2.65
CA ASN A 76 -6.28 8.68 -1.33
C ASN A 76 -7.37 9.30 -0.45
N LYS A 77 -8.26 10.12 -1.01
CA LYS A 77 -9.41 10.68 -0.28
C LYS A 77 -10.37 9.59 0.20
N LYS A 78 -10.64 8.59 -0.65
CA LYS A 78 -11.47 7.44 -0.27
C LYS A 78 -10.83 6.64 0.85
N ILE A 79 -9.52 6.39 0.79
CA ILE A 79 -8.77 5.73 1.85
C ILE A 79 -8.84 6.56 3.14
N GLU A 80 -8.58 7.86 3.10
CA GLU A 80 -8.68 8.74 4.28
C GLU A 80 -10.06 8.72 4.94
N ALA A 81 -11.14 8.62 4.15
CA ALA A 81 -12.49 8.52 4.70
C ALA A 81 -12.72 7.22 5.49
N LEU A 82 -11.95 6.17 5.21
CA LEU A 82 -11.99 4.90 5.93
C LEU A 82 -11.08 4.87 7.15
N LEU A 83 -10.14 5.81 7.26
CA LEU A 83 -9.18 5.90 8.36
C LEU A 83 -9.74 6.72 9.53
N THR A 84 -9.29 6.41 10.74
CA THR A 84 -9.54 7.25 11.92
C THR A 84 -8.71 8.53 11.87
N ASP A 85 -9.06 9.54 12.65
CA ASP A 85 -8.32 10.82 12.64
C ASP A 85 -6.85 10.66 13.06
N GLU A 86 -6.57 9.73 13.98
CA GLU A 86 -5.19 9.37 14.35
C GLU A 86 -4.44 8.73 13.16
N GLN A 87 -5.07 7.80 12.44
CA GLN A 87 -4.48 7.15 11.27
C GLN A 87 -4.27 8.12 10.09
N LYS A 88 -5.18 9.09 9.90
CA LYS A 88 -5.04 10.13 8.87
C LYS A 88 -3.77 10.96 9.07
N THR A 89 -3.42 11.29 10.31
CA THR A 89 -2.19 12.07 10.56
C THR A 89 -0.93 11.32 10.14
N ALA A 90 -0.84 10.03 10.47
CA ALA A 90 0.25 9.17 10.04
C ALA A 90 0.26 8.97 8.51
N PHE A 91 -0.90 8.84 7.88
CA PHE A 91 -1.04 8.75 6.43
C PHE A 91 -0.54 10.01 5.71
N GLU A 92 -0.88 11.19 6.22
CA GLU A 92 -0.40 12.47 5.69
C GLU A 92 1.12 12.64 5.85
N GLN A 93 1.68 12.26 7.00
CA GLN A 93 3.12 12.28 7.21
C GLN A 93 3.85 11.39 6.20
N MET A 94 3.35 10.17 5.98
CA MET A 94 3.90 9.27 4.97
C MET A 94 3.88 9.85 3.55
N LYS A 95 2.82 10.57 3.16
CA LYS A 95 2.76 11.21 1.84
C LYS A 95 3.83 12.28 1.67
N LYS A 96 4.12 13.03 2.73
CA LYS A 96 5.15 14.09 2.74
C LYS A 96 6.57 13.51 2.70
N GLU A 97 6.79 12.38 3.37
CA GLU A 97 8.08 11.68 3.39
C GLU A 97 8.46 11.02 2.06
N ARG A 98 7.48 10.77 1.16
CA ARG A 98 7.80 10.26 -0.16
C ARG A 98 8.67 11.31 -0.86
N PRO A 99 9.95 11.05 -1.14
CA PRO A 99 10.78 12.02 -1.83
C PRO A 99 10.11 12.31 -3.16
N GLN A 100 9.60 13.53 -3.31
CA GLN A 100 9.27 14.02 -4.63
C GLN A 100 10.58 13.90 -5.40
N ARG A 101 10.66 12.98 -6.36
CA ARG A 101 11.75 12.99 -7.33
C ARG A 101 11.72 14.38 -7.94
N LYS A 102 12.62 15.25 -7.49
CA LYS A 102 12.91 16.51 -8.16
C LYS A 102 13.23 16.10 -9.59
N ARG A 103 12.35 16.50 -10.51
CA ARG A 103 12.57 16.30 -11.94
C ARG A 103 13.72 17.19 -12.38
#